data_AF-A0A9D9DHT1-F1
#
_entry.id   AF-A0A9D9DHT1-F1
#
_cell.length_a   1.000
_cell.length_b   1.000
_cell.length_c   1.000
_cell.angle_alpha   90.00
_cell.angle_beta   90.00
_cell.angle_gamma   90.00
#
_symmetry.space_group_name_H-M   'P 1'
#
loop_
_entity.id
_entity.type
_entity.pdbx_description
1 polymer ?
#
loop_
_entity_poly.entity_id
_entity_poly.type
_entity_poly.pdbx_seq_one_letter_code
_entity_poly.pdbx_strand_id
1 'polypeptide(L)'
;MTENYISLKQIIGKEYNELKVSVSYQKPQINYFNGDSEKGGMYVYIKPVKRARGFVSCTMLSASTLENGFKVRAFEMSRNNRKKVERFGELFTSDVLEQIRENYETQNFHKVAAIIQEISKNFK
;
A
#
# COMPACT_ATOMS: atom_id res chain seq x y z
N MET A 1 2.99 -10.20 -12.15
CA MET A 1 3.12 -9.74 -10.74
C MET A 1 1.99 -10.38 -9.97
N THR A 2 2.27 -11.10 -8.89
CA THR A 2 1.20 -11.65 -8.04
C THR A 2 0.99 -10.64 -6.92
N GLU A 3 -0.13 -9.92 -6.97
CA GLU A 3 -0.50 -8.93 -5.96
C GLU A 3 -1.58 -9.57 -5.07
N ASN A 4 -1.31 -9.67 -3.76
CA ASN A 4 -2.34 -10.01 -2.79
C ASN A 4 -3.09 -8.73 -2.44
N TYR A 5 -4.40 -8.75 -2.64
CA TYR A 5 -5.27 -7.60 -2.49
C TYR A 5 -6.16 -7.78 -1.28
N ILE A 6 -6.14 -6.81 -0.37
CA ILE A 6 -7.18 -6.69 0.64
C ILE A 6 -7.91 -5.37 0.41
N SER A 7 -9.22 -5.48 0.27
CA SER A 7 -10.13 -4.43 -0.17
C SER A 7 -10.98 -4.00 1.01
N LEU A 8 -10.90 -2.72 1.37
CA LEU A 8 -11.77 -2.13 2.37
C LEU A 8 -12.84 -1.29 1.66
N LYS A 9 -14.10 -1.65 1.88
CA LYS A 9 -15.24 -0.93 1.31
C LYS A 9 -15.57 0.28 2.17
N GLN A 10 -15.91 1.38 1.47
CA GLN A 10 -16.28 2.72 1.93
C GLN A 10 -15.11 3.66 2.27
N ILE A 11 -14.74 4.44 1.25
CA ILE A 11 -14.24 5.81 1.42
C ILE A 11 -15.41 6.74 1.10
N ILE A 12 -15.82 7.59 2.05
CA ILE A 12 -16.85 8.61 1.84
C ILE A 12 -16.16 9.87 1.29
N GLY A 13 -16.29 10.09 -0.02
CA GLY A 13 -15.72 11.26 -0.70
C GLY A 13 -15.85 11.17 -2.22
N LYS A 14 -17.02 11.59 -2.73
CA LYS A 14 -17.54 11.84 -4.10
C LYS A 14 -16.99 11.11 -5.37
N GLU A 15 -15.81 10.49 -5.40
CA GLU A 15 -15.29 9.81 -6.61
C GLU A 15 -14.68 8.41 -6.39
N TYR A 16 -14.18 8.09 -5.20
CA TYR A 16 -13.58 6.77 -4.89
C TYR A 16 -14.43 6.05 -3.83
N ASN A 17 -14.58 4.72 -3.93
CA ASN A 17 -15.47 3.95 -3.06
C ASN A 17 -14.80 2.80 -2.29
N GLU A 18 -13.49 2.62 -2.48
CA GLU A 18 -12.72 1.54 -1.89
C GLU A 18 -11.29 2.01 -1.60
N LEU A 19 -10.71 1.55 -0.49
CA LEU A 19 -9.28 1.63 -0.23
C LEU A 19 -8.66 0.25 -0.49
N LYS A 20 -7.66 0.22 -1.35
CA LYS A 20 -6.95 -1.00 -1.72
C LYS A 20 -5.58 -0.99 -1.09
N VAL A 21 -5.35 -1.94 -0.20
CA VAL A 21 -4.04 -2.21 0.40
C VAL A 21 -3.45 -3.44 -0.28
N SER A 22 -2.20 -3.32 -0.72
CA SER A 22 -1.50 -4.40 -1.39
C SER A 22 -0.05 -4.45 -0.94
N VAL A 23 0.45 -5.66 -0.76
CA VAL A 23 1.85 -5.91 -0.46
C VAL A 23 2.51 -6.48 -1.71
N SER A 24 3.61 -5.89 -2.14
CA SER A 24 4.37 -6.44 -3.27
C SER A 24 5.86 -6.17 -3.13
N TYR A 25 6.64 -6.94 -3.87
CA TYR A 25 8.09 -6.74 -3.98
C TYR A 25 8.40 -5.79 -5.14
N GLN A 26 9.23 -4.79 -4.88
CA GLN A 26 9.80 -3.90 -5.87
C GLN A 26 11.28 -4.20 -6.06
N LYS A 27 11.71 -4.42 -7.31
CA LYS A 27 13.12 -4.64 -7.67
C LYS A 27 13.95 -3.38 -7.40
N PRO A 28 15.24 -3.52 -7.00
CA PRO A 28 16.15 -2.39 -6.91
C PRO A 28 16.35 -1.79 -8.29
N GLN A 29 15.96 -0.53 -8.48
CA GLN A 29 16.08 0.22 -9.73
C GLN A 29 16.06 1.73 -9.44
N ILE A 30 16.12 2.54 -10.50
CA ILE A 30 15.85 3.97 -10.42
C ILE A 30 14.41 4.16 -9.95
N ASN A 31 14.25 4.90 -8.86
CA ASN A 31 12.97 5.38 -8.41
C ASN A 31 12.48 6.43 -9.41
N TYR A 32 11.55 6.05 -10.28
CA TYR A 32 10.99 6.95 -11.30
C TYR A 32 10.23 8.16 -10.72
N PHE A 33 10.04 8.23 -9.39
CA PHE A 33 9.40 9.37 -8.74
C PHE A 33 10.35 10.49 -8.36
N ASN A 34 11.59 10.17 -7.96
CA ASN A 34 12.55 11.16 -7.48
C ASN A 34 13.92 11.07 -8.16
N GLY A 35 14.11 10.11 -9.07
CA GLY A 35 15.36 9.89 -9.79
C GLY A 35 16.44 9.17 -8.97
N ASP A 36 16.20 8.90 -7.69
CA ASP A 36 17.19 8.28 -6.81
C ASP A 36 17.28 6.76 -7.03
N SER A 37 18.41 6.19 -6.63
CA SER A 37 18.56 4.74 -6.50
C SER A 37 17.61 4.21 -5.42
N GLU A 38 16.60 3.44 -5.82
CA GLU A 38 15.75 2.71 -4.88
C GLU A 38 16.39 1.36 -4.59
N LYS A 39 16.68 1.13 -3.30
CA LYS A 39 16.99 -0.22 -2.84
C LYS A 39 15.73 -1.06 -2.91
N GLY A 40 15.81 -2.19 -3.60
CA GLY A 40 14.69 -3.12 -3.72
C GLY A 40 14.19 -3.59 -2.37
N GLY A 41 12.94 -4.03 -2.34
CA GLY A 41 12.29 -4.27 -1.06
C GLY A 41 10.87 -4.76 -1.19
N MET A 42 10.30 -5.08 -0.03
CA MET A 42 8.89 -5.32 0.11
C MET A 42 8.21 -4.01 0.52
N TYR A 43 7.15 -3.68 -0.20
CA TYR A 43 6.42 -2.43 -0.07
C TYR A 43 4.94 -2.70 0.16
N VAL A 44 4.33 -1.80 0.92
CA VAL A 44 2.89 -1.72 1.12
C VAL A 44 2.40 -0.51 0.34
N TYR A 45 1.45 -0.76 -0.55
CA TYR A 45 0.81 0.24 -1.38
C TYR A 45 -0.63 0.38 -0.92
N ILE A 46 -1.03 1.61 -0.61
CA ILE A 46 -2.38 1.98 -0.18
C ILE A 46 -2.91 2.94 -1.23
N LYS A 47 -3.98 2.59 -1.93
CA LYS A 47 -4.53 3.44 -2.99
C LYS A 47 -6.06 3.50 -2.96
N PRO A 48 -6.66 4.68 -3.17
CA PRO A 48 -8.09 4.77 -3.38
C PRO A 48 -8.44 4.17 -4.75
N VAL A 49 -9.57 3.48 -4.83
CA VAL A 49 -10.06 2.81 -6.03
C VAL A 49 -11.50 3.21 -6.28
N LYS A 50 -11.82 3.44 -7.56
CA LYS A 50 -13.19 3.64 -8.03
C LYS A 50 -13.65 2.37 -8.74
N ARG A 51 -14.58 1.63 -8.13
CA ARG A 51 -15.32 0.56 -8.82
C ARG A 51 -16.62 1.10 -9.36
N ALA A 52 -16.77 1.10 -10.67
CA ALA A 52 -18.04 1.37 -11.35
C ALA A 52 -18.45 0.13 -12.15
N ARG A 53 -19.68 -0.37 -11.94
CA ARG A 53 -20.38 -1.44 -12.69
C ARG A 53 -19.49 -2.28 -13.64
N GLY A 54 -18.64 -3.14 -13.07
CA GLY A 54 -17.81 -4.11 -13.82
C GLY A 54 -16.41 -3.66 -14.23
N PHE A 55 -16.08 -2.37 -14.11
CA PHE A 55 -14.75 -1.83 -14.40
C PHE A 55 -14.06 -1.33 -13.12
N VAL A 56 -12.80 -1.73 -12.95
CA VAL A 56 -11.93 -1.26 -11.88
C VAL A 56 -10.99 -0.22 -12.49
N SER A 57 -11.24 1.06 -12.23
CA SER A 57 -10.28 2.12 -12.56
C SER A 57 -9.36 2.32 -11.37
N CYS A 58 -8.06 2.07 -11.58
CA CYS A 58 -7.00 2.29 -10.60
C CYS A 58 -6.07 3.38 -11.13
N THR A 59 -6.18 4.60 -10.60
CA THR A 59 -5.17 5.63 -10.86
C THR A 59 -3.92 5.27 -10.05
N MET A 60 -2.87 4.86 -10.75
CA MET A 60 -1.54 4.68 -10.17
C MET A 60 -0.74 5.95 -10.49
N LEU A 61 -0.22 6.59 -9.44
CA LEU A 61 0.96 7.47 -9.43
C LEU A 61 0.73 8.98 -9.65
N SER A 62 0.81 9.76 -8.56
CA SER A 62 1.82 10.84 -8.45
C SER A 62 2.10 11.15 -6.96
N ALA A 63 3.36 11.20 -6.53
CA ALA A 63 3.68 11.33 -5.10
C ALA A 63 3.38 12.73 -4.49
N SER A 64 2.74 13.63 -5.22
CA SER A 64 2.38 14.95 -4.73
C SER A 64 0.88 15.05 -4.51
N THR A 65 0.53 15.05 -3.23
CA THR A 65 -0.67 15.66 -2.65
C THR A 65 -2.04 15.12 -3.09
N LEU A 66 -2.71 14.52 -2.11
CA LEU A 66 -4.17 14.48 -1.92
C LEU A 66 -5.03 13.62 -2.87
N GLU A 67 -4.53 13.22 -4.04
CA GLU A 67 -5.28 12.34 -4.98
C GLU A 67 -4.62 10.97 -5.21
N ASN A 68 -3.50 10.71 -4.55
CA ASN A 68 -2.54 9.72 -5.03
C ASN A 68 -2.18 8.67 -3.98
N GLY A 69 -2.10 7.42 -4.44
CA GLY A 69 -1.73 6.29 -3.59
C GLY A 69 -0.44 6.50 -2.81
N PHE A 70 -0.42 5.94 -1.60
CA PHE A 70 0.64 6.01 -0.61
C PHE A 70 1.49 4.73 -0.65
N LYS A 71 2.82 4.87 -0.61
CA LYS A 71 3.78 3.74 -0.66
C LYS A 71 4.70 3.78 0.56
N VAL A 72 4.80 2.67 1.28
CA VAL A 72 5.72 2.52 2.43
C VAL A 72 6.59 1.28 2.23
N ARG A 73 7.91 1.42 2.42
CA ARG A 73 8.82 0.29 2.43
C ARG A 73 8.74 -0.43 3.79
N ALA A 74 8.34 -1.70 3.76
CA ALA A 74 8.31 -2.57 4.93
C ALA A 74 9.70 -3.18 5.19
N PHE A 75 10.37 -3.68 4.14
CA PHE A 75 11.70 -4.31 4.25
C PHE A 75 12.57 -4.00 3.05
N GLU A 76 13.88 -3.90 3.29
CA GLU A 76 14.88 -3.97 2.22
C GLU A 76 15.11 -5.44 1.82
N MET A 77 15.05 -5.73 0.52
CA MET A 77 15.20 -7.08 -0.01
C MET A 77 15.84 -7.04 -1.39
N SER A 78 16.89 -7.84 -1.61
CA SER A 78 17.58 -7.90 -2.90
C SER A 78 16.85 -8.77 -3.94
N ARG A 79 16.01 -9.72 -3.50
CA ARG A 79 15.29 -10.67 -4.37
C ARG A 79 13.84 -10.85 -3.93
N ASN A 80 12.98 -11.17 -4.89
CA ASN A 80 11.58 -11.50 -4.63
C ASN A 80 11.48 -12.84 -3.87
N ASN A 81 11.01 -12.80 -2.63
CA ASN A 81 10.60 -13.99 -1.90
C ASN A 81 9.07 -13.99 -1.77
N ARG A 82 8.41 -14.62 -2.74
CA ARG A 82 6.95 -14.62 -2.85
C ARG A 82 6.25 -15.13 -1.59
N LYS A 83 6.76 -16.19 -0.96
CA LYS A 83 6.19 -16.71 0.30
C LYS A 83 6.27 -15.69 1.43
N LYS A 84 7.38 -14.93 1.51
CA LYS A 84 7.54 -13.87 2.52
C LYS A 84 6.59 -12.71 2.26
N VAL A 85 6.38 -12.34 0.99
CA VAL A 85 5.40 -11.31 0.58
C VAL A 85 3.98 -11.73 0.94
N GLU A 86 3.61 -12.97 0.64
CA GLU A 86 2.28 -13.52 0.95
C GLU A 86 2.03 -13.54 2.46
N ARG A 87 2.96 -14.08 3.27
CA ARG A 87 2.87 -14.10 4.74
C ARG A 87 2.82 -12.71 5.37
N PHE A 88 3.49 -11.72 4.78
CA PHE A 88 3.40 -10.35 5.27
C PHE A 88 2.03 -9.74 4.99
N GLY A 89 1.45 -10.05 3.82
CA GLY A 89 0.08 -9.66 3.48
C GLY A 89 -0.95 -10.19 4.47
N GLU A 90 -0.75 -11.38 5.02
CA GLU A 90 -1.63 -11.99 6.04
C GLU A 90 -1.68 -11.21 7.36
N LEU A 91 -0.69 -10.36 7.64
CA LEU A 91 -0.68 -9.52 8.85
C LEU A 91 -1.62 -8.30 8.75
N PHE A 92 -2.10 -7.98 7.54
CA PHE A 92 -3.08 -6.92 7.33
C PHE A 92 -4.48 -7.48 7.59
N THR A 93 -4.77 -7.73 8.88
CA THR A 93 -6.09 -8.15 9.35
C THR A 93 -7.12 -7.02 9.17
N SER A 94 -8.40 -7.36 9.26
CA SER A 94 -9.49 -6.37 9.17
C SER A 94 -9.29 -5.19 10.12
N ASP A 95 -8.84 -5.43 11.36
CA ASP A 95 -8.63 -4.38 12.36
C ASP A 95 -7.48 -3.43 11.98
N VAL A 96 -6.37 -3.98 11.48
CA VAL A 96 -5.23 -3.20 11.00
C VAL A 96 -5.62 -2.35 9.80
N LEU A 97 -6.36 -2.97 8.89
CA LEU A 97 -6.84 -2.33 7.68
C LEU A 97 -7.81 -1.19 8.00
N GLU A 98 -8.70 -1.37 8.97
CA GLU A 98 -9.61 -0.32 9.44
C GLU A 98 -8.84 0.87 10.04
N GLN A 99 -7.83 0.61 10.87
CA GLN A 99 -6.96 1.68 11.38
C GLN A 99 -6.24 2.42 10.25
N ILE A 100 -5.77 1.70 9.23
CA ILE A 100 -5.16 2.32 8.05
C ILE A 100 -6.19 3.20 7.32
N ARG A 101 -7.44 2.74 7.15
CA ARG A 101 -8.53 3.49 6.52
C ARG A 101 -8.81 4.79 7.25
N GLU A 102 -9.06 4.74 8.56
CA GLU A 102 -9.36 5.92 9.38
C GLU A 102 -8.25 6.96 9.35
N ASN A 103 -7.00 6.52 9.48
CA ASN A 103 -5.84 7.41 9.42
C ASN A 103 -5.60 7.95 8.01
N TYR A 104 -5.94 7.19 6.96
CA TYR A 104 -5.86 7.65 5.58
C TYR A 104 -6.91 8.72 5.27
N GLU A 105 -8.17 8.50 5.71
CA GLU A 105 -9.28 9.45 5.51
C GLU A 105 -9.05 10.78 6.24
N THR A 106 -8.44 10.73 7.41
CA THR A 106 -8.02 11.92 8.18
C THR A 106 -6.70 12.53 7.70
N GLN A 107 -6.13 12.02 6.59
CA GLN A 107 -4.86 12.45 6.00
C GLN A 107 -3.65 12.35 6.97
N ASN A 108 -3.74 11.48 7.97
CA ASN A 108 -2.70 11.24 8.95
C ASN A 108 -1.69 10.18 8.44
N PHE A 109 -1.02 10.49 7.34
CA PHE A 109 -0.12 9.56 6.65
C PHE A 109 1.09 9.12 7.49
N HIS A 110 1.51 9.94 8.46
CA HIS A 110 2.55 9.57 9.42
C HIS A 110 2.13 8.40 10.31
N LYS A 111 0.86 8.37 10.77
CA LYS A 111 0.33 7.24 11.54
C LYS A 111 0.16 5.99 10.66
N VAL A 112 -0.29 6.14 9.42
CA VAL A 112 -0.35 5.03 8.46
C VAL A 112 1.04 4.40 8.28
N ALA A 113 2.08 5.22 8.07
CA ALA A 113 3.45 4.73 8.00
C ALA A 113 3.88 4.03 9.31
N ALA A 114 3.56 4.61 10.47
CA ALA A 114 3.91 4.03 11.76
C ALA A 114 3.31 2.63 11.97
N ILE A 115 2.03 2.43 11.64
CA ILE A 115 1.36 1.12 11.69
C ILE A 115 2.11 0.10 10.83
N ILE A 116 2.44 0.46 9.58
CA ILE A 116 3.17 -0.44 8.68
C ILE A 116 4.56 -0.77 9.22
N GLN A 117 5.26 0.21 9.80
CA GLN A 117 6.58 -0.01 10.40
C GLN A 117 6.52 -0.90 11.64
N GLU A 118 5.47 -0.79 12.44
CA GLU A 118 5.25 -1.65 13.61
C GLU A 118 5.00 -3.11 13.19
N ILE A 119 4.12 -3.33 12.21
CA ILE A 119 3.88 -4.66 11.64
C ILE A 119 5.18 -5.23 11.06
N SER A 120 5.97 -4.40 10.38
CA SER A 120 7.27 -4.79 9.84
C SER A 120 8.26 -5.19 10.93
N LYS A 121 8.30 -4.49 12.07
CA LYS A 121 9.19 -4.85 13.19
C LYS A 121 8.82 -6.19 13.83
N ASN A 122 7.52 -6.51 13.87
CA ASN A 122 7.03 -7.75 14.47
C ASN A 122 7.11 -8.96 13.52
N PHE A 123 7.30 -8.73 12.22
CA PHE A 123 7.45 -9.78 11.23
C PHE A 123 8.93 -10.20 11.07
N LYS A 124 9.30 -11.31 11.72
CA LYS A 124 10.62 -11.94 11.61
C LYS A 124 10.65 -13.00 10.51
#